data_AF-A0A0Q1E0I2-F1
#
_entry.id   AF-A0A0Q1E0I2-F1
#
_cell.length_a   1.000
_cell.length_b   1.000
_cell.length_c   1.000
_cell.angle_alpha   90.00
_cell.angle_beta   90.00
_cell.angle_gamma   90.00
#
_symmetry.space_group_name_H-M   'P 1'
#
loop_
_entity.id
_entity.type
_entity.pdbx_description
1 polymer ?
#
loop_
_entity_poly.entity_id
_entity_poly.type
_entity_poly.pdbx_seq_one_letter_code
_entity_poly.pdbx_strand_id
1 'polypeptide(L)'
;MKSSATETFLLTEALPCKHRDYQGDEALIELGSRYATGHGPVSMQDLMVWSKLSKTQATKALRESRGTVQVRHAGEVYWLAAWQEQVSAEEIEQALRLRLDLPAFDEYLLGYSNKQIIVPDAIRKNVLTANGLSWPWVMEGGVGVASLRAI
;
A
#
# COMPACT_ATOMS: atom_id res chain seq x y z
N MET A 1 31.10 14.96 18.52
CA MET A 1 29.94 15.52 19.24
C MET A 1 28.69 14.99 18.55
N LYS A 2 27.98 14.02 19.14
CA LYS A 2 26.69 13.58 18.59
C LYS A 2 25.73 14.75 18.75
N SER A 3 25.24 15.29 17.64
CA SER A 3 24.05 16.15 17.63
C SER A 3 23.00 15.48 18.52
N SER A 4 22.49 16.18 19.53
CA SER A 4 21.32 15.67 20.24
C SER A 4 20.22 15.50 19.20
N ALA A 5 19.55 14.34 19.21
CA ALA A 5 18.41 14.09 18.35
C ALA A 5 17.21 14.88 18.88
N THR A 6 17.26 16.20 18.72
CA THR A 6 16.17 17.11 19.10
C THR A 6 15.15 17.12 17.98
N GLU A 7 13.96 16.61 18.27
CA GLU A 7 12.82 16.72 17.36
C GLU A 7 12.35 18.17 17.30
N THR A 8 12.02 18.64 16.09
CA THR A 8 11.51 19.99 15.85
C THR A 8 10.21 19.91 15.06
N PHE A 9 9.29 20.83 15.32
CA PHE A 9 7.99 20.89 14.64
C PHE A 9 7.87 22.22 13.90
N LEU A 10 7.29 22.17 12.69
CA LEU A 10 7.02 23.33 11.84
C LEU A 10 5.62 23.21 11.27
N LEU A 11 4.99 24.35 10.99
CA LEU A 11 3.71 24.36 10.27
C LEU A 11 3.94 23.94 8.81
N THR A 12 3.01 23.20 8.23
CA THR A 12 3.10 22.73 6.83
C THR A 12 3.18 23.88 5.83
N GLU A 13 2.60 25.04 6.16
CA GLU A 13 2.70 26.27 5.38
C GLU A 13 4.13 26.82 5.24
N ALA A 14 5.05 26.41 6.12
CA ALA A 14 6.45 26.80 6.06
C ALA A 14 7.29 25.96 5.07
N LEU A 15 6.71 24.90 4.49
CA LEU A 15 7.39 24.09 3.48
C LEU A 15 7.60 24.92 2.19
N PRO A 16 8.78 24.85 1.54
CA PRO A 16 9.10 25.65 0.36
C PRO A 16 8.48 25.07 -0.92
N CYS A 17 7.25 24.57 -0.85
CA CYS A 17 6.52 24.02 -1.97
C CYS A 17 5.03 24.39 -1.90
N LYS A 18 4.42 24.56 -3.08
CA LYS A 18 2.96 24.70 -3.17
C LYS A 18 2.34 23.34 -2.88
N HIS A 19 1.50 23.28 -1.86
CA HIS A 19 0.64 22.13 -1.59
C HIS A 19 -0.79 22.47 -2.02
N ARG A 20 -1.55 21.43 -2.38
CA ARG A 20 -2.99 21.56 -2.62
C ARG A 20 -3.71 21.23 -1.32
N ASP A 21 -4.61 22.10 -0.92
CA ASP A 21 -5.49 21.86 0.22
C ASP A 21 -6.78 21.19 -0.25
N TYR A 22 -6.85 19.89 -0.05
CA TYR A 22 -8.06 19.12 -0.30
C TYR A 22 -8.99 19.22 0.91
N GLN A 23 -10.28 19.45 0.65
CA GLN A 23 -11.29 19.60 1.70
C GLN A 23 -12.42 18.59 1.53
N GLY A 24 -12.95 18.10 2.66
CA GLY A 24 -14.10 17.21 2.70
C GLY A 24 -13.99 16.01 1.76
N ASP A 25 -14.96 15.88 0.86
CA ASP A 25 -15.04 14.75 -0.08
C ASP A 25 -13.91 14.73 -1.10
N GLU A 26 -13.40 15.89 -1.50
CA GLU A 26 -12.32 15.95 -2.49
C GLU A 26 -11.06 15.25 -1.96
N ALA A 27 -10.77 15.39 -0.66
CA ALA A 27 -9.66 14.71 0.00
C ALA A 27 -9.84 13.19 0.00
N LEU A 28 -11.06 12.71 0.22
CA LEU A 28 -11.37 11.28 0.18
C LEU A 28 -11.18 10.71 -1.22
N ILE A 29 -11.69 11.41 -2.24
CA ILE A 29 -11.58 11.02 -3.64
C ILE A 29 -10.13 10.99 -4.08
N GLU A 30 -9.35 12.02 -3.76
CA GLU A 30 -7.92 12.08 -4.07
C GLU A 30 -7.16 10.92 -3.42
N LEU A 31 -7.41 10.66 -2.11
CA LEU A 31 -6.77 9.56 -1.39
C LEU A 31 -7.11 8.21 -2.01
N GLY A 32 -8.40 7.95 -2.30
CA GLY A 32 -8.85 6.70 -2.94
C GLY A 32 -8.24 6.52 -4.33
N SER A 33 -8.17 7.59 -5.12
CA SER A 33 -7.55 7.59 -6.45
C SER A 33 -6.07 7.23 -6.39
N ARG A 34 -5.30 7.90 -5.54
CA ARG A 34 -3.86 7.62 -5.39
C ARG A 34 -3.61 6.22 -4.84
N TYR A 35 -4.38 5.82 -3.84
CA TYR A 35 -4.24 4.50 -3.25
C TYR A 35 -4.48 3.40 -4.27
N ALA A 36 -5.61 3.42 -4.98
CA ALA A 36 -5.94 2.41 -5.98
C ALA A 36 -5.04 2.46 -7.22
N THR A 37 -4.57 3.64 -7.63
CA THR A 37 -3.63 3.73 -8.76
C THR A 37 -2.20 3.29 -8.42
N GLY A 38 -1.80 3.39 -7.15
CA GLY A 38 -0.48 2.93 -6.67
C GLY A 38 -0.44 1.47 -6.21
N HIS A 39 -1.55 0.92 -5.72
CA HIS A 39 -1.62 -0.41 -5.08
C HIS A 39 -2.57 -1.39 -5.78
N GLY A 40 -3.31 -0.93 -6.79
CA GLY A 40 -4.31 -1.75 -7.48
C GLY A 40 -3.75 -3.10 -7.94
N PRO A 41 -4.54 -4.19 -7.87
CA PRO A 41 -5.94 -4.25 -7.43
C PRO A 41 -6.11 -4.22 -5.91
N VAL A 42 -7.00 -3.36 -5.41
CA VAL A 42 -7.31 -3.20 -3.97
C VAL A 42 -8.80 -3.31 -3.68
N SER A 43 -9.13 -3.89 -2.54
CA SER A 43 -10.50 -3.91 -2.02
C SER A 43 -10.79 -2.66 -1.18
N MET A 44 -12.07 -2.43 -0.88
CA MET A 44 -12.48 -1.42 0.10
C MET A 44 -11.88 -1.69 1.50
N GLN A 45 -11.75 -2.96 1.90
CA GLN A 45 -11.19 -3.33 3.19
C GLN A 45 -9.71 -2.95 3.30
N ASP A 46 -8.97 -3.07 2.19
CA ASP A 46 -7.56 -2.66 2.14
C ASP A 46 -7.42 -1.16 2.40
N LEU A 47 -8.20 -0.33 1.69
CA LEU A 47 -8.21 1.13 1.93
C LEU A 47 -8.59 1.47 3.37
N MET A 48 -9.62 0.83 3.93
CA MET A 48 -10.05 1.07 5.32
C MET A 48 -8.93 0.78 6.32
N VAL A 49 -8.22 -0.35 6.18
CA VAL A 49 -7.16 -0.74 7.12
C VAL A 49 -5.95 0.18 6.99
N TRP A 50 -5.57 0.51 5.76
CA TRP A 50 -4.42 1.36 5.45
C TRP A 50 -4.64 2.81 5.91
N SER A 51 -5.78 3.41 5.54
CA SER A 51 -6.08 4.84 5.82
C SER A 51 -6.78 5.13 7.14
N LYS A 52 -7.30 4.10 7.82
CA LYS A 52 -8.21 4.22 8.99
C LYS A 52 -9.52 4.95 8.70
N LEU A 53 -9.90 5.12 7.43
CA LEU A 53 -11.21 5.64 7.06
C LEU A 53 -12.33 4.69 7.50
N SER A 54 -13.48 5.29 7.83
CA SER A 54 -14.72 4.52 8.03
C SER A 54 -15.16 3.85 6.73
N LYS A 55 -16.00 2.82 6.83
CA LYS A 55 -16.59 2.14 5.66
C LYS A 55 -17.28 3.12 4.70
N THR A 56 -18.03 4.10 5.23
CA THR A 56 -18.70 5.12 4.42
C THR A 56 -17.71 5.98 3.64
N GLN A 57 -16.65 6.43 4.30
CA GLN A 57 -15.61 7.24 3.67
C GLN A 57 -14.82 6.46 2.61
N ALA A 58 -14.40 5.23 2.92
CA ALA A 58 -13.69 4.37 1.97
C ALA A 58 -14.55 3.99 0.77
N THR A 59 -15.85 3.72 1.00
CA THR A 59 -16.82 3.48 -0.09
C THR A 59 -16.88 4.67 -1.02
N LYS A 60 -16.97 5.89 -0.49
CA LYS A 60 -17.00 7.11 -1.27
C LYS A 60 -15.70 7.32 -2.05
N ALA A 61 -14.57 7.23 -1.35
CA ALA A 61 -13.24 7.41 -1.89
C ALA A 61 -12.97 6.53 -3.14
N LEU A 62 -13.36 5.25 -3.10
CA LEU A 62 -13.16 4.32 -4.22
C LEU A 62 -14.28 4.38 -5.26
N ARG A 63 -15.53 4.64 -4.88
CA ARG A 63 -16.61 4.76 -5.89
C ARG A 63 -16.41 5.96 -6.81
N GLU A 64 -15.85 7.03 -6.27
CA GLU A 64 -15.64 8.29 -6.99
C GLU A 64 -14.16 8.49 -7.40
N SER A 65 -13.31 7.47 -7.24
CA SER A 65 -11.90 7.56 -7.59
C SER A 65 -11.68 7.78 -9.09
N ARG A 66 -10.66 8.58 -9.41
CA ARG A 66 -10.29 9.01 -10.75
C ARG A 66 -9.12 8.18 -11.26
N GLY A 67 -9.11 7.88 -12.56
CA GLY A 67 -8.03 7.10 -13.19
C GLY A 67 -8.04 5.61 -12.79
N THR A 68 -9.15 5.14 -12.22
CA THR A 68 -9.32 3.76 -11.75
C THR A 68 -10.46 3.06 -12.46
N VAL A 69 -10.41 1.74 -12.51
CA VAL A 69 -11.47 0.87 -13.01
C VAL A 69 -11.80 -0.21 -11.98
N GLN A 70 -13.02 -0.73 -12.08
CA GLN A 70 -13.52 -1.78 -11.18
C GLN A 70 -13.50 -3.14 -11.86
N VAL A 71 -12.96 -4.13 -11.17
CA VAL A 71 -13.04 -5.54 -11.58
C VAL A 71 -13.68 -6.38 -10.49
N ARG A 72 -14.24 -7.53 -10.88
CA ARG A 72 -14.78 -8.50 -9.94
C ARG A 72 -13.95 -9.76 -9.95
N HIS A 73 -13.58 -10.22 -8.76
CA HIS A 73 -12.87 -11.48 -8.58
C HIS A 73 -13.42 -12.19 -7.33
N ALA A 74 -13.77 -13.47 -7.47
CA ALA A 74 -14.33 -14.29 -6.38
C ALA A 74 -15.52 -13.65 -5.64
N GLY A 75 -16.37 -12.90 -6.36
CA GLY A 75 -17.54 -12.21 -5.78
C GLY A 75 -17.25 -10.84 -5.17
N GLU A 76 -15.98 -10.48 -4.98
CA GLU A 76 -15.54 -9.20 -4.42
C GLU A 76 -15.23 -8.18 -5.53
N VAL A 77 -15.36 -6.88 -5.20
CA VAL A 77 -15.02 -5.77 -6.10
C VAL A 77 -13.63 -5.23 -5.73
N TYR A 78 -12.80 -5.06 -6.75
CA TYR A 78 -11.48 -4.46 -6.63
C TYR A 78 -11.36 -3.23 -7.53
N TRP A 79 -10.51 -2.29 -7.11
CA TRP A 79 -10.15 -1.11 -7.86
C TRP A 79 -8.68 -1.18 -8.24
N LEU A 80 -8.38 -0.85 -9.48
CA LEU A 80 -7.03 -0.79 -10.03
C LEU A 80 -6.88 0.43 -10.93
N ALA A 81 -5.65 0.82 -11.23
CA ALA A 81 -5.41 1.88 -12.21
C ALA A 81 -5.95 1.46 -13.59
N ALA A 82 -6.52 2.39 -14.35
CA ALA A 82 -7.09 2.09 -15.67
C ALA A 82 -6.06 1.48 -16.64
N TRP A 83 -4.77 1.86 -16.53
CA TRP A 83 -3.70 1.28 -17.35
C TRP A 83 -3.47 -0.20 -17.08
N GLN A 84 -3.81 -0.71 -15.89
CA GLN A 84 -3.59 -2.10 -15.51
C GLN A 84 -4.50 -3.08 -16.28
N GLU A 85 -5.59 -2.62 -16.92
CA GLU A 85 -6.40 -3.45 -17.82
C GLU A 85 -5.66 -3.89 -19.08
N GLN A 86 -4.61 -3.16 -19.45
CA GLN A 86 -3.83 -3.38 -20.67
C GLN A 86 -2.54 -4.14 -20.41
N VAL A 87 -2.28 -4.54 -19.16
CA VAL A 87 -1.11 -5.33 -18.79
C VAL A 87 -1.19 -6.70 -19.44
N SER A 88 -0.18 -7.03 -20.23
CA SER A 88 -0.07 -8.29 -20.96
C SER A 88 0.41 -9.43 -20.06
N ALA A 89 0.17 -10.67 -20.50
CA ALA A 89 0.68 -11.86 -19.81
C ALA A 89 2.21 -11.86 -19.74
N GLU A 90 2.91 -11.39 -20.78
CA GLU A 90 4.37 -11.28 -20.82
C GLU A 90 4.88 -10.30 -19.74
N GLU A 91 4.23 -9.14 -19.57
CA GLU A 91 4.59 -8.19 -18.51
C GLU A 91 4.38 -8.77 -17.11
N ILE A 92 3.30 -9.54 -16.91
CA ILE A 92 3.06 -10.27 -15.66
C ILE A 92 4.16 -11.30 -15.41
N GLU A 93 4.51 -12.11 -16.41
CA GLU A 93 5.59 -13.09 -16.29
C GLU A 93 6.93 -12.43 -15.97
N GLN A 94 7.24 -11.29 -16.59
CA GLN A 94 8.45 -10.52 -16.29
C GLN A 94 8.44 -9.98 -14.86
N ALA A 95 7.31 -9.43 -14.39
CA ALA A 95 7.17 -8.95 -13.01
C ALA A 95 7.34 -10.09 -11.99
N LEU A 96 6.82 -11.29 -12.29
CA LEU A 96 6.95 -12.47 -11.43
C LEU A 96 8.38 -13.05 -11.39
N ARG A 97 9.29 -12.64 -12.29
CA ARG A 97 10.72 -13.01 -12.21
C ARG A 97 11.51 -12.13 -11.25
N LEU A 98 10.91 -11.06 -10.72
CA LEU A 98 11.58 -10.16 -9.80
C LEU A 98 11.87 -10.84 -8.46
N ARG A 99 13.07 -10.55 -7.96
CA ARG A 99 13.50 -10.82 -6.60
C ARG A 99 14.01 -9.52 -5.99
N LEU A 100 13.39 -9.07 -4.91
CA LEU A 100 13.70 -7.79 -4.25
C LEU A 100 13.91 -7.97 -2.76
N ASP A 101 14.91 -7.28 -2.21
CA ASP A 101 15.08 -7.11 -0.78
C ASP A 101 14.30 -5.86 -0.36
N LEU A 102 13.21 -6.05 0.38
CA LEU A 102 12.29 -5.00 0.78
C LEU A 102 12.56 -4.55 2.22
N PRO A 103 12.48 -3.24 2.51
CA PRO A 103 12.64 -2.73 3.87
C PRO A 103 11.49 -3.17 4.78
N ALA A 104 11.70 -3.03 6.09
CA ALA A 104 10.73 -3.39 7.11
C ALA A 104 9.31 -2.83 6.86
N PHE A 105 9.21 -1.56 6.51
CA PHE A 105 7.93 -0.85 6.38
C PHE A 105 7.57 -0.58 4.92
N ASP A 106 7.87 -1.51 4.03
CA ASP A 106 7.54 -1.37 2.60
C ASP A 106 6.03 -1.46 2.33
N GLU A 107 5.51 -0.59 1.46
CA GLU A 107 4.09 -0.53 1.10
C GLU A 107 3.59 -1.77 0.34
N TYR A 108 4.48 -2.55 -0.28
CA TYR A 108 4.10 -3.83 -0.88
C TYR A 108 3.41 -4.73 0.16
N LEU A 109 3.85 -4.70 1.42
CA LEU A 109 3.22 -5.42 2.51
C LEU A 109 2.20 -4.57 3.28
N LEU A 110 2.55 -3.31 3.57
CA LEU A 110 1.74 -2.47 4.46
C LEU A 110 0.44 -1.97 3.83
N GLY A 111 0.42 -1.84 2.50
CA GLY A 111 -0.70 -1.33 1.71
C GLY A 111 -1.98 -2.16 1.80
N TYR A 112 -1.89 -3.45 2.14
CA TYR A 112 -3.02 -4.38 2.07
C TYR A 112 -3.53 -4.82 3.44
N SER A 113 -4.83 -5.05 3.57
CA SER A 113 -5.43 -5.59 4.80
C SER A 113 -5.04 -7.05 5.01
N ASN A 114 -5.16 -7.87 3.97
CA ASN A 114 -4.78 -9.28 4.02
C ASN A 114 -3.33 -9.47 3.57
N LYS A 115 -2.45 -9.66 4.56
CA LYS A 115 -1.01 -9.84 4.34
C LYS A 115 -0.61 -11.31 4.09
N GLN A 116 -1.53 -12.26 4.28
CA GLN A 116 -1.22 -13.69 4.16
C GLN A 116 -0.90 -14.10 2.72
N ILE A 117 -1.48 -13.40 1.74
CA ILE A 117 -1.21 -13.63 0.32
C ILE A 117 0.19 -13.15 -0.09
N ILE A 118 0.79 -12.26 0.72
CA ILE A 118 2.07 -11.63 0.44
C ILE A 118 3.17 -12.34 1.20
N VAL A 119 3.00 -12.54 2.51
CA VAL A 119 4.01 -13.15 3.38
C VAL A 119 3.41 -14.41 4.03
N PRO A 120 3.87 -15.61 3.65
CA PRO A 120 3.39 -16.87 4.21
C PRO A 120 3.60 -16.97 5.73
N ASP A 121 2.71 -17.69 6.41
CA ASP A 121 2.74 -17.85 7.87
C ASP A 121 4.07 -18.40 8.42
N ALA A 122 4.77 -19.22 7.63
CA ALA A 122 6.06 -19.80 7.99
C ALA A 122 7.13 -18.75 8.32
N ILE A 123 7.12 -17.60 7.63
CA ILE A 123 8.10 -16.52 7.84
C ILE A 123 7.49 -15.26 8.47
N ARG A 124 6.15 -15.15 8.49
CA ARG A 124 5.43 -13.93 8.88
C ARG A 124 5.86 -13.35 10.22
N LYS A 125 6.05 -14.18 11.26
CA LYS A 125 6.47 -13.70 12.59
C LYS A 125 7.87 -13.06 12.62
N ASN A 126 8.70 -13.36 11.63
CA ASN A 126 10.03 -12.77 11.46
C ASN A 126 10.02 -11.59 10.48
N VAL A 127 8.92 -11.35 9.77
CA VAL A 127 8.74 -10.20 8.89
C VAL A 127 7.90 -9.14 9.58
N LEU A 128 6.65 -9.44 9.97
CA LEU A 128 5.73 -8.53 10.64
C LEU A 128 5.10 -9.20 11.87
N THR A 129 5.43 -8.71 13.05
CA THR A 129 4.90 -9.21 14.31
C THR A 129 3.49 -8.69 14.58
N ALA A 130 2.75 -9.36 15.46
CA ALA A 130 1.39 -8.95 15.83
C ALA A 130 1.30 -7.56 16.49
N ASN A 131 2.39 -7.09 17.10
CA ASN A 131 2.50 -5.74 17.68
C ASN A 131 3.03 -4.68 16.70
N GLY A 132 3.14 -4.99 15.41
CA GLY A 132 3.48 -4.03 14.36
C GLY A 132 4.98 -3.75 14.18
N LEU A 133 5.87 -4.53 14.81
CA LEU A 133 7.29 -4.48 14.49
C LEU A 133 7.52 -5.21 13.17
N SER A 134 8.23 -4.56 12.26
CA SER A 134 8.53 -5.12 10.95
C SER A 134 10.03 -5.20 10.71
N TRP A 135 10.46 -6.15 9.88
CA TRP A 135 11.85 -6.41 9.55
C TRP A 135 12.03 -6.52 8.03
N PRO A 136 13.22 -6.17 7.49
CA PRO A 136 13.48 -6.35 6.07
C PRO A 136 13.30 -7.82 5.65
N TRP A 137 12.86 -8.04 4.43
CA TRP A 137 12.46 -9.34 3.93
C TRP A 137 12.72 -9.46 2.43
N VAL A 138 12.72 -10.68 1.92
CA VAL A 138 12.96 -10.93 0.48
C VAL A 138 11.66 -11.35 -0.18
N MET A 139 11.28 -10.63 -1.23
CA MET A 139 10.21 -10.99 -2.15
C MET A 139 10.78 -11.73 -3.35
N GLU A 140 10.15 -12.82 -3.76
CA GLU A 140 10.39 -13.51 -5.03
C GLU A 140 9.05 -13.94 -5.61
N GLY A 141 8.80 -13.65 -6.90
CA GLY A 141 7.53 -14.02 -7.53
C GLY A 141 6.29 -13.40 -6.87
N GLY A 142 6.45 -12.22 -6.27
CA GLY A 142 5.38 -11.50 -5.56
C GLY A 142 5.07 -12.00 -4.16
N VAL A 143 5.84 -12.96 -3.63
CA VAL A 143 5.64 -13.48 -2.27
C VAL A 143 6.91 -13.42 -1.44
N GLY A 144 6.76 -13.27 -0.13
CA GLY A 144 7.86 -13.31 0.82
C GLY A 144 8.44 -14.72 0.93
N VAL A 145 9.75 -14.83 0.74
CA VAL A 145 10.48 -16.10 0.81
C VAL A 145 11.51 -16.16 1.94
N ALA A 146 11.93 -15.02 2.48
CA ALA A 146 12.85 -14.95 3.61
C ALA A 146 12.66 -13.70 4.45
N SER A 147 13.02 -13.78 5.74
CA SER A 147 13.24 -12.61 6.59
C SER A 147 14.74 -12.31 6.67
N LEU A 148 15.10 -11.04 6.67
CA LEU A 148 16.47 -10.53 6.86
C LEU A 148 16.68 -10.02 8.30
N ARG A 149 15.81 -10.41 9.22
CA ARG A 149 15.97 -10.13 10.65
C ARG A 149 17.26 -10.79 11.15
N ALA A 150 18.21 -9.99 11.63
CA ALA A 150 19.35 -10.50 12.38
C ALA A 150 18.83 -11.15 13.69
N ILE A 151 19.17 -12.43 13.88
CA ILE A 151 18.87 -13.20 15.09
C ILE A 151 20.06 -13.11 16.03
#